data_AF-A0A7X7KHF2-F1
#
_entry.id   AF-A0A7X7KHF2-F1
#
_cell.length_a   1.000
_cell.length_b   1.000
_cell.length_c   1.000
_cell.angle_alpha   90.00
_cell.angle_beta   90.00
_cell.angle_gamma   90.00
#
_symmetry.space_group_name_H-M   'P 1'
#
loop_
_entity.id
_entity.type
_entity.pdbx_description
1 polymer ?
#
loop_
_entity_poly.entity_id
_entity_poly.type
_entity_poly.pdbx_seq_one_letter_code
_entity_poly.pdbx_strand_id
1 'polypeptide(L)' 'LETGRAVADLTVEVGPQGVRLKGRCDSYYTKQLAQHAAMQFRGGDRLVNSIEVS' A
#
# COMPACT_ATOMS: atom_id res chain seq x y z
N LEU A 1 6.94 -0.44 11.26
CA LEU A 1 6.71 0.98 11.64
C LEU A 1 6.82 1.91 10.42
N GLU A 2 6.52 1.45 9.20
CA GLU A 2 6.92 2.19 7.99
C GLU A 2 5.87 3.16 7.44
N THR A 3 4.61 3.06 7.85
CA THR A 3 3.59 4.06 7.48
C THR A 3 3.21 4.98 8.62
N GLY A 4 3.70 4.79 9.85
CA GLY A 4 3.47 5.72 10.96
C GLY A 4 2.00 6.12 11.23
N ARG A 5 1.01 5.30 10.84
CA ARG A 5 -0.43 5.65 10.79
C ARG A 5 -0.83 6.73 9.77
N ALA A 6 0.07 7.14 8.88
CA ALA A 6 -0.19 8.10 7.81
C ALA A 6 -1.12 7.55 6.71
N VAL A 7 -1.38 6.23 6.71
CA VAL A 7 -2.47 5.64 5.94
C VAL A 7 -3.56 5.19 6.91
N ALA A 8 -4.69 5.90 6.90
CA ALA A 8 -5.88 5.55 7.63
C ALA A 8 -6.57 4.33 7.00
N ASP A 9 -7.16 3.48 7.85
CA ASP A 9 -7.88 2.27 7.44
C ASP A 9 -7.07 1.34 6.51
N LEU A 10 -5.75 1.29 6.73
CA LEU A 10 -4.83 0.48 5.92
C LEU A 10 -5.21 -0.99 5.99
N THR A 11 -5.62 -1.54 4.85
CA THR A 11 -5.95 -2.95 4.66
C THR A 11 -5.05 -3.55 3.58
N VAL A 12 -4.58 -4.77 3.83
CA VAL A 12 -3.78 -5.55 2.89
C VAL A 12 -4.54 -6.82 2.53
N GLU A 13 -4.89 -6.98 1.26
CA GLU A 13 -5.55 -8.18 0.74
C GLU A 13 -4.53 -9.01 -0.03
N VAL A 14 -4.42 -10.30 0.30
CA VAL A 14 -3.54 -11.26 -0.37
C VAL A 14 -4.37 -12.34 -1.03
N GLY A 15 -4.14 -12.56 -2.33
CA GLY A 15 -4.84 -13.60 -3.07
C GLY A 15 -4.13 -14.01 -4.36
N PRO A 16 -4.76 -14.87 -5.18
CA PRO A 16 -4.14 -15.40 -6.40
C PRO A 16 -3.78 -14.34 -7.45
N GLN A 17 -4.40 -13.16 -7.38
CA GLN A 17 -4.15 -12.02 -8.28
C GLN A 17 -2.99 -11.13 -7.81
N GLY A 18 -2.35 -11.48 -6.68
CA GLY A 18 -1.30 -10.72 -6.04
C GLY A 18 -1.79 -10.00 -4.78
N VAL A 19 -1.23 -8.82 -4.51
CA VAL A 19 -1.59 -8.03 -3.33
C VAL A 19 -2.15 -6.68 -3.64
N ARG A 20 -3.15 -6.32 -2.83
CA ARG A 20 -3.80 -5.03 -2.90
C ARG A 20 -3.64 -4.29 -1.58
N LEU A 21 -3.13 -3.07 -1.67
CA LEU A 21 -3.14 -2.10 -0.57
C LEU A 21 -4.37 -1.20 -0.71
N LYS A 22 -5.12 -1.01 0.38
CA LYS A 22 -6.27 -0.09 0.46
C LYS A 22 -6.14 0.78 1.71
N GLY A 23 -6.68 2.00 1.66
CA GLY A 23 -6.65 2.95 2.77
C GLY A 23 -6.75 4.37 2.23
N ARG A 24 -6.56 5.37 3.11
CA ARG A 24 -6.57 6.79 2.76
C ARG A 24 -5.37 7.50 3.36
N CYS A 25 -4.82 8.48 2.67
CA CYS A 25 -3.71 9.28 3.18
C CYS A 25 -3.76 10.71 2.64
N ASP A 26 -3.06 11.63 3.33
CA ASP A 26 -3.12 13.06 3.03
C ASP A 26 -2.09 13.49 1.95
N SER A 27 -1.32 12.55 1.39
CA SER A 27 -0.32 12.88 0.38
C SER A 27 0.01 11.74 -0.58
N TYR A 28 0.30 12.11 -1.83
CA TYR A 28 0.86 11.18 -2.82
C TYR A 28 2.20 10.60 -2.37
N TYR A 29 2.98 11.35 -1.59
CA TYR A 29 4.24 10.87 -1.01
C TYR A 29 4.00 9.66 -0.10
N THR A 30 3.03 9.73 0.80
CA THR A 30 2.65 8.61 1.67
C THR A 30 2.16 7.41 0.85
N LYS A 31 1.35 7.63 -0.19
CA LYS A 31 0.90 6.57 -1.10
C LYS A 31 2.08 5.87 -1.79
N GLN A 32 3.08 6.63 -2.25
CA GLN A 32 4.28 6.10 -2.90
C GLN A 32 5.17 5.33 -1.92
N LEU A 33 5.34 5.84 -0.70
CA LEU A 33 6.11 5.17 0.33
C LEU A 33 5.52 3.80 0.68
N ALA A 34 4.19 3.74 0.86
CA ALA A 34 3.48 2.48 1.11
C ALA A 34 3.63 1.49 -0.06
N GLN A 35 3.62 1.98 -1.31
CA GLN A 35 3.89 1.13 -2.47
C GLN A 35 5.31 0.58 -2.44
N HIS A 36 6.30 1.45 -2.25
CA HIS A 36 7.70 1.07 -2.27
C HIS A 36 8.01 0.03 -1.20
N ALA A 37 7.53 0.24 0.04
CA ALA A 37 7.67 -0.73 1.12
C ALA A 37 7.04 -2.10 0.76
N ALA A 38 5.84 -2.10 0.17
CA ALA A 38 5.20 -3.34 -0.24
C ALA A 38 5.90 -4.04 -1.42
N MET A 39 6.55 -3.29 -2.33
CA MET A 39 7.34 -3.85 -3.42
C MET A 39 8.57 -4.61 -2.91
N GLN A 40 9.17 -4.19 -1.80
CA GLN A 40 10.34 -4.88 -1.21
C GLN A 40 10.01 -6.29 -0.72
N PHE A 41 8.75 -6.57 -0.40
CA PHE A 41 8.30 -7.89 0.04
C PHE A 41 7.87 -8.83 -1.11
N ARG A 42 7.81 -8.33 -2.36
CA ARG A 42 7.25 -9.08 -3.49
C ARG A 42 8.36 -9.76 -4.29
N GLY A 43 8.44 -11.08 -4.20
CA GLY A 43 9.24 -11.93 -5.10
C GLY A 43 8.69 -12.07 -6.52
N GLY A 44 8.07 -11.02 -7.08
CA GLY A 44 7.52 -11.01 -8.44
C GLY A 44 5.98 -10.96 -8.56
N ASP A 45 5.24 -11.10 -7.47
CA ASP A 45 3.77 -11.01 -7.51
C ASP A 45 3.27 -9.59 -7.82
N ARG A 46 2.16 -9.50 -8.55
CA ARG A 46 1.49 -8.24 -8.90
C ARG A 46 1.09 -7.47 -7.63
N LEU A 47 1.48 -6.20 -7.56
CA LEU A 47 1.05 -5.27 -6.52
C LEU A 47 0.10 -4.23 -7.10
N VAL A 48 -1.03 -4.00 -6.43
CA VAL A 48 -1.99 -2.94 -6.75
C VAL A 48 -2.13 -2.03 -5.54
N ASN A 49 -1.82 -0.75 -5.71
CA ASN A 49 -2.01 0.25 -4.65
C ASN A 49 -3.29 1.05 -4.91
N SER A 50 -4.34 0.70 -4.19
CA SER A 50 -5.64 1.37 -4.16
C SER A 50 -5.79 2.31 -2.95
N ILE A 51 -4.70 2.80 -2.36
CA ILE A 51 -4.76 3.86 -1.34
C ILE A 51 -5.23 5.16 -2.00
N GLU A 52 -6.23 5.81 -1.43
CA GLU A 52 -6.74 7.09 -1.93
C GLU A 52 -5.96 8.25 -1.30
N VAL A 53 -5.78 9.32 -2.07
CA VAL A 53 -5.20 10.58 -1.58
C VAL A 53 -6.32 11.60 -1.47
N SER A 54 -6.48 12.20 -0.30
CA SER A 54 -7.51 13.20 0.02
C SER A 54 -6.91 14.51 0.49
#